data_AF-A0A561SXN8-F1
#
_entry.id   AF-A0A561SXN8-F1
#
_cell.length_a   1.000
_cell.length_b   1.000
_cell.length_c   1.000
_cell.angle_alpha   90.00
_cell.angle_beta   90.00
_cell.angle_gamma   90.00
#
_symmetry.space_group_name_H-M   'P 1'
#
loop_
_entity.id
_entity.type
_entity.pdbx_description
1 polymer ?
#
loop_
_entity_poly.entity_id
_entity_poly.type
_entity_poly.pdbx_seq_one_letter_code
_entity_poly.pdbx_strand_id
1 'polypeptide(L)'
;MAGTEFEQHTHESLVHDHEHWHVTHNWSETAGTFEHLASRHSHPHDHAELTHSHVPHVDFDSEHAGEAHIHDHDQPVDQDT
;
A
#
# COMPACT_ATOMS: atom_id res chain seq x y z
N MET A 1 8.74 -18.76 -24.95
CA MET A 1 8.10 -18.58 -23.63
C MET A 1 9.18 -18.01 -22.74
N ALA A 2 9.22 -16.67 -22.58
CA ALA A 2 10.15 -16.06 -21.63
C ALA A 2 9.70 -16.48 -20.22
N GLY A 3 10.62 -17.04 -19.44
CA GLY A 3 10.32 -17.56 -18.11
C GLY A 3 9.92 -16.42 -17.19
N THR A 4 8.80 -16.58 -16.50
CA THR A 4 8.49 -15.84 -15.26
C THR A 4 9.37 -16.42 -14.17
N GLU A 5 10.65 -16.06 -14.19
CA GLU A 5 11.61 -16.44 -13.17
C GLU A 5 11.43 -15.48 -11.99
N PHE A 6 11.27 -16.05 -10.79
CA PHE A 6 11.16 -15.26 -9.57
C PHE A 6 12.58 -14.89 -9.14
N GLU A 7 12.89 -13.60 -9.15
CA GLU A 7 14.21 -13.10 -8.80
C GLU A 7 14.20 -12.58 -7.37
N GLN A 8 15.10 -13.10 -6.53
CA GLN A 8 15.30 -12.56 -5.20
C GLN A 8 16.06 -11.24 -5.30
N HIS A 9 15.51 -10.21 -4.67
CA HIS A 9 16.15 -8.90 -4.56
C HIS A 9 15.73 -8.22 -3.26
N THR A 10 16.50 -7.21 -2.89
CA THR A 10 16.30 -6.41 -1.69
C THR A 10 15.86 -5.02 -2.12
N HIS A 11 14.73 -4.55 -1.58
CA HIS A 11 14.29 -3.17 -1.73
C HIS A 11 14.87 -2.34 -0.59
N GLU A 12 15.52 -1.23 -0.93
CA GLU A 12 15.94 -0.24 0.06
C GLU A 12 14.71 0.35 0.78
N SER A 13 14.89 0.77 2.02
CA SER A 13 13.83 1.45 2.76
C SER A 13 13.37 2.71 2.03
N LEU A 14 12.07 2.85 1.82
CA LEU A 14 11.49 3.98 1.09
C LEU A 14 10.34 4.60 1.87
N VAL A 15 10.36 5.92 2.00
CA VAL A 15 9.21 6.69 2.50
C VAL A 15 8.50 7.34 1.32
N HIS A 16 7.20 7.09 1.16
CA HIS A 16 6.37 7.73 0.14
C HIS A 16 4.92 7.93 0.62
N ASP A 17 4.24 8.92 0.05
CA ASP A 17 2.84 9.19 0.32
C ASP A 17 1.93 8.41 -0.63
N HIS A 18 0.95 7.67 -0.08
CA HIS A 18 -0.16 7.15 -0.87
C HIS A 18 -1.46 7.88 -0.55
N GLU A 19 -2.23 8.14 -1.58
CA GLU A 19 -3.62 8.54 -1.44
C GLU A 19 -4.52 7.30 -1.31
N HIS A 20 -5.27 7.25 -0.21
CA HIS A 20 -6.24 6.19 0.06
C HIS A 20 -7.66 6.71 -0.06
N TRP A 21 -8.49 5.92 -0.75
CA TRP A 21 -9.93 6.07 -0.78
C TRP A 21 -10.57 5.01 0.10
N HIS A 22 -11.30 5.44 1.11
CA HIS A 22 -12.07 4.56 1.98
C HIS A 22 -13.56 4.73 1.69
N VAL A 23 -14.27 3.60 1.67
CA VAL A 23 -15.73 3.58 1.63
C VAL A 23 -16.23 3.09 2.98
N THR A 24 -17.01 3.94 3.66
CA THR A 24 -17.71 3.56 4.88
C THR A 24 -19.19 3.35 4.57
N HIS A 25 -19.70 2.17 4.93
CA HIS A 25 -21.11 1.83 4.79
C HIS A 25 -21.83 2.20 6.08
N ASN A 26 -22.81 3.10 6.02
CA ASN A 26 -23.61 3.52 7.15
C ASN A 26 -25.05 3.09 6.94
N TRP A 27 -25.66 2.48 7.94
CA TRP A 27 -27.09 2.17 7.88
C TRP A 27 -27.90 3.45 8.05
N SER A 28 -28.81 3.73 7.12
CA SER A 28 -29.72 4.86 7.18
C SER A 28 -31.14 4.39 7.48
N GLU A 29 -31.61 4.69 8.69
CA GLU A 29 -33.00 4.41 9.12
C GLU A 29 -34.03 5.11 8.21
N THR A 30 -33.68 6.28 7.67
CA THR A 30 -34.59 7.06 6.81
C THR A 30 -34.68 6.47 5.41
N ALA A 31 -33.56 6.00 4.85
CA ALA A 31 -33.54 5.38 3.53
C ALA A 31 -33.89 3.89 3.58
N GLY A 32 -33.86 3.26 4.76
CA GLY A 32 -34.06 1.82 4.94
C GLY A 32 -32.98 0.98 4.26
N THR A 33 -31.78 1.53 4.06
CA THR A 33 -30.67 0.90 3.34
C THR A 33 -29.32 1.47 3.78
N PHE A 34 -28.23 0.92 3.23
CA PHE A 34 -26.88 1.44 3.44
C PHE A 34 -26.58 2.63 2.53
N GLU A 35 -26.04 3.69 3.13
CA GLU A 35 -25.40 4.81 2.47
C GLU A 35 -23.88 4.57 2.41
N HIS A 36 -23.27 4.94 1.28
CA HIS A 36 -21.83 4.82 1.08
C HIS A 36 -21.21 6.21 1.19
N LEU A 37 -20.34 6.41 2.17
CA LEU A 37 -19.54 7.62 2.29
C LEU A 37 -18.13 7.32 1.81
N ALA A 38 -17.66 8.12 0.86
CA ALA A 38 -16.28 8.06 0.40
C ALA A 38 -15.46 9.13 1.15
N SER A 39 -14.36 8.71 1.75
CA SER A 39 -13.36 9.62 2.34
C SER A 39 -12.01 9.39 1.68
N ARG A 40 -11.26 10.47 1.48
CA ARG A 40 -9.94 10.45 0.88
C ARG A 40 -8.94 11.06 1.85
N HIS A 41 -7.83 10.38 2.08
CA HIS A 41 -6.71 10.96 2.80
C HIS A 41 -5.39 10.44 2.24
N SER A 42 -4.31 11.19 2.50
CA SER A 42 -2.96 10.79 2.17
C SER A 42 -2.19 10.62 3.47
N HIS A 43 -1.35 9.61 3.53
CA HIS A 43 -0.40 9.48 4.62
C HIS A 43 0.92 8.91 4.10
N PRO A 44 2.05 9.32 4.71
CA PRO A 44 3.33 8.71 4.42
C PRO A 44 3.28 7.24 4.87
N HIS A 45 3.83 6.39 4.02
CA HIS A 45 4.19 5.03 4.32
C HIS A 45 5.70 4.98 4.37
N ASP A 46 6.24 4.40 5.43
CA ASP A 46 7.57 3.84 5.36
C ASP A 46 7.49 2.37 4.96
N HIS A 47 8.56 1.93 4.29
CA HIS A 47 8.84 0.53 4.05
C HIS A 47 10.16 0.22 4.72
N ALA A 48 10.15 -0.76 5.61
CA ALA A 48 11.39 -1.36 6.05
C ALA A 48 12.06 -2.06 4.85
N GLU A 49 13.38 -2.17 4.88
CA GLU A 49 14.11 -2.97 3.91
C GLU A 49 13.51 -4.40 3.86
N LEU A 50 13.14 -4.84 2.67
CA LEU A 50 12.50 -6.13 2.46
C LEU A 50 13.25 -6.93 1.40
N THR A 51 13.59 -8.16 1.73
CA THR A 51 14.14 -9.13 0.77
C THR A 51 13.07 -10.14 0.41
N HIS A 52 12.65 -10.14 -0.86
CA HIS A 52 11.63 -11.07 -1.37
C HIS A 52 11.93 -11.49 -2.81
N SER A 53 11.07 -12.34 -3.38
CA SER A 53 11.19 -12.78 -4.77
C SER A 53 9.88 -12.61 -5.52
N HIS A 54 9.92 -11.92 -6.66
CA HIS A 54 8.84 -11.85 -7.64
C HIS A 54 9.43 -11.71 -9.04
N VAL A 55 8.56 -11.75 -10.05
CA VAL A 55 8.95 -11.41 -11.43
C VAL A 55 9.35 -9.92 -11.44
N PRO A 56 10.49 -9.54 -12.06
CA PRO A 56 10.93 -8.15 -12.05
C PRO A 56 9.85 -7.18 -12.50
N HIS A 57 9.76 -6.05 -11.80
CA HIS A 57 8.91 -4.95 -12.23
C HIS A 57 9.34 -4.46 -13.61
N VAL A 58 8.35 -4.19 -14.47
CA VAL A 58 8.55 -3.49 -15.74
C VAL A 58 8.40 -1.98 -15.53
N ASP A 59 7.50 -1.57 -14.64
CA ASP A 59 7.24 -0.19 -14.23
C ASP A 59 7.04 -0.17 -12.71
N PHE A 60 8.15 0.06 -12.00
CA PHE A 60 8.19 0.05 -10.55
C PHE A 60 7.11 0.96 -9.94
N ASP A 61 7.01 2.21 -10.39
CA ASP A 61 6.08 3.18 -9.80
C ASP A 61 4.62 2.74 -9.98
N SER A 62 4.26 2.24 -11.17
CA SER A 62 2.89 1.80 -11.44
C SER A 62 2.53 0.49 -10.73
N GLU A 63 3.47 -0.44 -10.61
CA GLU A 63 3.23 -1.74 -10.00
C GLU A 63 3.21 -1.63 -8.47
N HIS A 64 4.15 -0.87 -7.90
CA HIS A 64 4.24 -0.56 -6.48
C HIS A 64 2.98 0.13 -5.94
N ALA A 65 2.36 1.03 -6.73
CA ALA A 65 1.14 1.72 -6.33
C ALA A 65 -0.06 0.79 -6.05
N GLY A 66 -0.05 -0.43 -6.60
CA GLY A 66 -1.09 -1.43 -6.40
C GLY A 66 -0.80 -2.45 -5.30
N GLU A 67 0.40 -2.42 -4.70
CA GLU A 67 0.81 -3.39 -3.70
C GLU A 67 0.19 -3.08 -2.33
N ALA A 68 -0.36 -4.12 -1.69
CA ALA A 68 -0.94 -3.98 -0.36
C ALA A 68 0.19 -3.96 0.67
N HIS A 69 0.32 -2.86 1.39
CA HIS A 69 1.39 -2.66 2.35
C HIS A 69 0.89 -2.93 3.78
N ILE A 70 1.70 -3.65 4.57
CA ILE A 70 1.50 -3.72 6.02
C ILE A 70 2.25 -2.55 6.63
N HIS A 71 1.52 -1.59 7.19
CA HIS A 71 2.13 -0.56 8.04
C HIS A 71 2.36 -1.16 9.41
N ASP A 72 3.61 -1.54 9.71
CA ASP A 72 3.96 -1.87 11.09
C ASP A 72 4.07 -0.57 11.88
N HIS A 73 2.94 -0.15 12.45
CA HIS A 73 2.87 1.03 13.30
C HIS A 73 3.70 0.92 14.59
N ASP A 74 4.23 -0.27 14.93
CA ASP A 74 5.04 -0.50 16.13
C ASP A 74 6.54 -0.20 15.88
N GLN A 75 6.99 -0.18 14.62
CA GLN A 75 8.39 0.01 14.21
C GLN A 75 8.50 1.00 13.03
N PRO A 76 8.21 2.30 13.21
CA PRO A 76 8.45 3.27 12.16
C PRO A 76 9.95 3.33 11.82
N VAL A 77 10.26 3.23 10.53
CA VAL A 77 11.60 3.24 9.93
C VAL A 77 12.22 4.64 10.04
N ASP A 78 11.39 5.68 10.19
CA ASP A 78 11.83 7.04 10.50
C ASP A 78 12.00 7.23 12.02
N GLN A 79 13.23 7.05 12.50
CA GLN A 79 13.67 7.41 13.86
C GLN A 79 14.66 8.57 13.74
N ASP A 80 14.19 9.74 13.32
CA ASP A 80 15.03 10.96 13.30
C ASP A 80 15.57 11.25 14.73
N THR A 81 16.86 11.01 14.93
CA THR A 81 17.69 11.46 16.07
C THR A 81 19.05 11.94 15.56
#